data_AF-A0A7Y2P443-F1
#
_entry.id   AF-A0A7Y2P443-F1
#
_cell.length_a   1.000
_cell.length_b   1.000
_cell.length_c   1.000
_cell.angle_alpha   90.00
_cell.angle_beta   90.00
_cell.angle_gamma   90.00
#
_symmetry.space_group_name_H-M   'P 1'
#
loop_
_entity.id
_entity.type
_entity.pdbx_description
1 polymer ?
#
loop_
_entity_poly.entity_id
_entity_poly.type
_entity_poly.pdbx_seq_one_letter_code
_entity_poly.pdbx_strand_id
1 'polypeptide(L)'
;MELQKEISLKRNSELKGKKLKVLVEAVEGDFYIGRSYRDAPEVDGEVLIPLKDRKLKIGEFYLSEVYDYNEYDLFADVIDK
;
A
#
# COMPACT_ATOMS: atom_id res chain seq x y z
N MET A 1 -14.58 -14.57 -11.57
CA MET A 1 -13.68 -13.65 -10.82
C MET A 1 -12.44 -13.25 -11.63
N GLU A 2 -12.06 -13.96 -12.69
CA GLU A 2 -10.91 -13.60 -13.55
C GLU A 2 -11.02 -12.21 -14.19
N LEU A 3 -12.18 -11.82 -14.71
CA LEU A 3 -12.37 -10.50 -15.30
C LEU A 3 -12.12 -9.35 -14.30
N GLN A 4 -12.52 -9.53 -13.03
CA GLN A 4 -12.32 -8.52 -11.99
C GLN A 4 -10.82 -8.44 -11.59
N LYS A 5 -10.11 -9.57 -11.59
CA LYS A 5 -8.65 -9.61 -11.36
C LYS A 5 -7.91 -8.79 -12.41
N GLU A 6 -8.24 -8.94 -13.70
CA GLU A 6 -7.63 -8.14 -14.76
C GLU A 6 -7.91 -6.64 -14.62
N ILE A 7 -9.12 -6.25 -14.21
CA ILE A 7 -9.47 -4.85 -13.95
C ILE A 7 -8.69 -4.30 -12.75
N SER A 8 -8.57 -5.08 -11.67
CA SER A 8 -7.80 -4.71 -10.48
C SER A 8 -6.33 -4.52 -10.83
N LEU A 9 -5.74 -5.51 -11.52
CA LEU A 9 -4.35 -5.47 -11.97
C LEU A 9 -4.07 -4.24 -12.84
N LYS A 10 -4.97 -3.91 -13.76
CA LYS A 10 -4.85 -2.71 -14.60
C LYS A 10 -4.86 -1.43 -13.74
N ARG A 11 -5.78 -1.30 -12.78
CA ARG A 11 -5.81 -0.13 -11.88
C ARG A 11 -4.57 -0.04 -10.99
N ASN A 12 -4.08 -1.17 -10.49
CA ASN A 12 -2.86 -1.22 -9.68
C ASN A 12 -1.63 -0.88 -10.52
N SER A 13 -1.59 -1.28 -11.80
CA SER A 13 -0.53 -0.88 -12.72
C SER A 13 -0.43 0.63 -12.92
N GLU A 14 -1.56 1.34 -12.91
CA GLU A 14 -1.61 2.80 -12.98
C GLU A 14 -1.15 3.48 -11.68
N LEU A 15 -0.93 2.73 -10.61
CA LEU A 15 -0.43 3.22 -9.33
C LEU A 15 1.09 3.09 -9.18
N LYS A 16 1.75 2.23 -9.97
CA LYS A 16 3.21 2.12 -9.94
C LYS A 16 3.85 3.47 -10.26
N GLY A 17 4.78 3.91 -9.41
CA GLY A 17 5.44 5.21 -9.48
C GLY A 17 4.59 6.39 -9.00
N LYS A 18 3.38 6.16 -8.50
CA LYS A 18 2.57 7.22 -7.87
C LYS A 18 2.88 7.33 -6.38
N LYS A 19 2.74 8.56 -5.89
CA LYS A 19 2.85 8.91 -4.47
C LYS A 19 1.47 8.89 -3.85
N LEU A 20 1.28 8.03 -2.87
CA LEU A 20 0.03 7.85 -2.15
C LEU A 20 0.24 8.24 -0.69
N LYS A 21 -0.78 8.87 -0.11
CA LYS A 21 -0.85 9.07 1.33
C LYS A 21 -1.38 7.77 1.96
N VAL A 22 -0.54 7.10 2.73
CA VAL A 22 -0.80 5.79 3.31
C VAL A 22 -0.94 5.92 4.82
N LEU A 23 -2.06 5.44 5.37
CA LEU A 23 -2.25 5.30 6.81
C LEU A 23 -1.59 3.99 7.26
N VAL A 24 -0.67 4.04 8.20
CA VAL A 24 -0.09 2.83 8.81
C VAL A 24 -1.03 2.34 9.90
N GLU A 25 -1.49 1.09 9.81
CA GLU A 25 -2.49 0.52 10.71
C GLU A 25 -1.93 -0.61 11.58
N ALA A 26 -1.01 -1.39 11.03
CA ALA A 26 -0.39 -2.50 11.76
C ALA A 26 1.05 -2.74 11.31
N VAL A 27 1.69 -3.69 11.99
CA VAL A 27 2.99 -4.24 11.60
C VAL A 27 2.85 -5.76 11.68
N GLU A 28 3.15 -6.44 10.58
CA GLU A 28 3.03 -7.89 10.46
C GLU A 28 4.25 -8.44 9.73
N GLY A 29 4.95 -9.39 10.36
CA GLY A 29 6.19 -9.93 9.83
C GLY A 29 7.23 -8.84 9.57
N ASP A 30 7.72 -8.78 8.34
CA ASP A 30 8.74 -7.83 7.88
C ASP A 30 8.15 -6.54 7.24
N PHE A 31 6.84 -6.28 7.42
CA PHE A 31 6.14 -5.16 6.77
C PHE A 31 5.27 -4.37 7.76
N TYR A 32 5.19 -3.06 7.53
CA TYR A 32 4.07 -2.24 7.97
C TYR A 32 2.90 -2.45 7.01
N ILE A 33 1.73 -2.67 7.60
CA ILE A 33 0.47 -2.79 6.89
C ILE A 33 -0.21 -1.43 6.94
N GLY A 34 -0.56 -0.91 5.78
CA GLY A 34 -1.30 0.34 5.67
C GLY A 34 -2.34 0.31 4.57
N ARG A 35 -3.08 1.39 4.47
CA ARG A 35 -4.08 1.58 3.41
C ARG A 35 -3.96 2.96 2.78
N SER A 36 -4.24 3.06 1.49
CA SER A 36 -4.34 4.38 0.86
C SER A 36 -5.72 5.00 1.14
N TYR A 37 -5.89 6.28 0.81
CA TYR A 37 -7.20 6.95 0.90
C TYR A 37 -8.31 6.30 0.08
N ARG A 38 -7.96 5.39 -0.84
CA ARG A 38 -8.88 4.74 -1.77
C ARG A 38 -9.46 3.44 -1.23
N ASP A 39 -8.83 2.87 -0.22
CA ASP A 39 -9.04 1.50 0.20
C ASP A 39 -9.89 1.48 1.48
N ALA A 40 -11.02 0.79 1.44
CA ALA A 40 -11.85 0.54 2.61
C ALA A 40 -11.21 -0.55 3.51
N PRO A 41 -11.28 -0.41 4.84
CA PRO A 41 -10.82 -1.45 5.76
C PRO A 41 -11.46 -2.80 5.46
N GLU A 42 -10.68 -3.88 5.58
CA GLU A 42 -11.12 -5.29 5.51
C GLU A 42 -11.71 -5.75 4.16
N VAL A 43 -11.84 -4.85 3.17
CA VAL A 43 -12.52 -5.12 1.89
C VAL A 43 -11.59 -4.90 0.70
N ASP A 44 -10.77 -3.85 0.73
CA ASP A 44 -9.82 -3.51 -0.33
C ASP A 44 -8.39 -4.00 0.01
N GLY A 45 -7.49 -3.88 -0.97
CA GLY A 45 -6.10 -4.34 -0.85
C GLY A 45 -5.25 -3.52 0.11
N GLU A 46 -4.17 -4.12 0.57
CA GLU A 46 -3.26 -3.50 1.54
C GLU A 46 -2.07 -2.83 0.86
N VAL A 47 -1.50 -1.84 1.54
CA VAL A 47 -0.23 -1.21 1.18
C VAL A 47 0.85 -1.74 2.11
N LEU A 48 1.72 -2.57 1.57
CA LEU A 48 2.83 -3.20 2.26
C LEU A 48 4.08 -2.31 2.17
N ILE A 49 4.55 -1.85 3.32
CA ILE A 49 5.76 -1.04 3.43
C ILE A 49 6.82 -1.83 4.21
N PRO A 50 7.98 -2.16 3.62
CA PRO A 50 8.99 -2.98 4.30
C PRO A 50 9.54 -2.31 5.56
N LEU A 51 9.78 -3.10 6.61
CA LEU A 51 10.48 -2.69 7.83
C LEU A 51 11.96 -2.40 7.50
N LYS A 52 12.22 -1.16 7.06
CA LYS A 52 13.57 -0.62 6.83
C LYS A 52 14.00 0.24 8.02
N ASP A 53 14.99 1.12 7.83
CA ASP A 53 15.54 1.99 8.87
C ASP A 53 14.54 3.00 9.47
N ARG A 54 13.37 3.20 8.86
CA ARG A 54 12.33 4.12 9.34
C ARG A 54 11.32 3.40 10.22
N LYS A 55 11.30 3.75 11.51
CA LYS A 55 10.23 3.35 12.43
C LYS A 55 8.98 4.18 12.16
N LEU A 56 8.00 3.59 11.49
CA LEU A 56 6.70 4.21 11.27
C LEU A 56 5.81 4.02 12.50
N LYS A 57 4.94 5.01 12.75
CA LYS A 57 3.97 4.98 13.83
C LYS A 57 2.60 4.59 13.31
N ILE A 58 1.99 3.61 13.96
CA ILE A 58 0.59 3.20 13.72
C ILE A 58 -0.34 4.37 14.02
N GLY A 59 -1.34 4.57 13.17
CA GLY A 59 -2.32 5.66 13.23
C GLY A 59 -1.85 6.96 12.58
N GLU A 60 -0.66 6.99 11.98
CA GLU A 60 -0.17 8.15 11.24
C GLU A 60 -0.14 7.91 9.73
N PHE A 61 -0.25 9.01 9.00
CA PHE A 61 -0.10 9.01 7.55
C PHE A 61 1.35 9.27 7.15
N TYR A 62 1.76 8.61 6.08
CA TYR A 62 3.05 8.81 5.43
C TYR A 62 2.86 8.90 3.92
N LEU A 63 3.63 9.78 3.28
CA LEU A 63 3.70 9.82 1.83
C LEU A 63 4.60 8.68 1.37
N SER A 64 4.03 7.74 0.61
CA SER A 64 4.72 6.54 0.13
C SER A 64 4.65 6.46 -1.38
N GLU A 65 5.72 6.01 -2.02
CA GLU A 65 5.78 5.78 -3.46
C GLU A 65 5.65 4.29 -3.75
N VAL A 66 4.68 3.94 -4.59
CA VAL A 66 4.43 2.54 -4.98
C VAL A 66 5.51 2.10 -5.96
N TYR A 67 6.31 1.11 -5.58
CA TYR A 67 7.35 0.55 -6.44
C TYR A 67 6.91 -0.77 -7.10
N ASP A 68 5.95 -1.48 -6.50
CA ASP A 68 5.40 -2.71 -7.08
C ASP A 68 3.95 -2.96 -6.68
N TYR A 69 3.31 -3.91 -7.34
CA TYR A 69 1.93 -4.29 -7.06
C TYR A 69 1.68 -5.75 -7.46
N ASN A 70 0.70 -6.38 -6.85
CA ASN A 70 0.14 -7.64 -7.29
C ASN A 70 -1.36 -7.48 -7.62
N GLU A 71 -2.10 -8.59 -7.77
CA GLU A 71 -3.53 -8.59 -8.07
C GLU A 71 -4.41 -7.88 -7.01
N TYR A 72 -3.89 -7.77 -5.78
CA TYR A 72 -4.60 -7.31 -4.59
C TYR A 72 -3.87 -6.16 -3.89
N ASP A 73 -2.56 -6.28 -3.66
CA ASP A 73 -1.79 -5.40 -2.78
C ASP A 73 -0.82 -4.49 -3.55
N LEU A 74 -0.43 -3.41 -2.88
CA LEU A 74 0.59 -2.47 -3.33
C LEU A 74 1.81 -2.56 -2.44
N PHE A 75 2.99 -2.46 -3.03
CA PHE A 75 4.26 -2.37 -2.32
C PHE A 75 4.81 -0.96 -2.46
N ALA A 76 5.07 -0.31 -1.34
CA ALA A 76 5.48 1.09 -1.33
C ALA A 76 6.63 1.38 -0.36
N ASP A 77 7.43 2.38 -0.68
CA ASP A 77 8.47 2.92 0.19
C ASP A 77 8.09 4.31 0.68
N VAL A 78 8.30 4.58 1.97
CA VAL A 78 8.01 5.90 2.54
C VAL A 78 9.04 6.90 2.06
N ILE A 79 8.57 7.96 1.40
CA ILE A 79 9.40 9.07 0.96
C ILE A 79 9.39 10.21 1.99
N ASP A 80 8.24 10.51 2.59
CA ASP A 80 8.05 11.65 3.50
C ASP A 80 6.93 11.38 4.53
N LYS A 81 6.80 12.22 5.56
CA LYS A 81 5.73 12.14 6.58
C LYS A 81 4.61 13.15 6.32
#